data_AF-A0A1M3BHU7-F1
#
_entry.id   AF-A0A1M3BHU7-F1
#
_cell.length_a   1.000
_cell.length_b   1.000
_cell.length_c   1.000
_cell.angle_alpha   90.00
_cell.angle_beta   90.00
_cell.angle_gamma   90.00
#
_symmetry.space_group_name_H-M   'P 1'
#
loop_
_entity.id
_entity.type
_entity.pdbx_description
1 polymer ?
#
loop_
_entity_poly.entity_id
_entity_poly.type
_entity_poly.pdbx_seq_one_letter_code
_entity_poly.pdbx_strand_id
1 'polypeptide(L)'
;MEAKEAAGIRSRTQRADYQATADPALNEAADRTADIKLLDYGELYDLWERQQWQTQELDFSQDREDWHERIPGEERFQRLYGLSSFFIGEQKVAEELGPIMRAAPTEDQKVFLCTQIADEARHVRFFERFYREVGVLEADGLAEMLAETSAHLNADFGRLFDEMLGRRTERLSREPEDTEALVEAVTLYHMVIEGMLALTGQHFIIEFNERENTLPGFVEGFGNVARDEHRHVAFGSVFLREKASEDERYKAAIQRTLEEALPVADGVLLPPWAEGGDDFELFGYSLDETRQFAATCLMRRLKVIGLG
;
A
#
# COMPACT_ATOMS: atom_id res chain seq x y z
N MET A 1 11.30 -27.15 0.26
CA MET A 1 10.59 -25.98 -0.31
C MET A 1 11.17 -24.69 0.26
N GLU A 2 11.44 -24.65 1.57
CA GLU A 2 12.00 -23.51 2.34
C GLU A 2 13.24 -22.78 1.76
N ALA A 3 14.09 -23.43 0.97
CA ALA A 3 15.35 -22.82 0.50
C ALA A 3 15.20 -21.95 -0.77
N LYS A 4 14.10 -22.10 -1.53
CA LYS A 4 13.84 -21.30 -2.75
C LYS A 4 12.92 -20.10 -2.50
N GLU A 5 11.98 -20.19 -1.56
CA GLU A 5 11.10 -19.08 -1.13
C GLU A 5 11.90 -17.88 -0.60
N ALA A 6 12.93 -18.12 0.20
CA ALA A 6 13.73 -17.03 0.77
C ALA A 6 14.62 -16.27 -0.25
N ALA A 7 14.81 -16.78 -1.47
CA ALA A 7 15.78 -16.23 -2.42
C ALA A 7 15.23 -15.08 -3.30
N GLY A 8 13.96 -15.15 -3.72
CA GLY A 8 13.32 -14.12 -4.55
C GLY A 8 12.96 -12.86 -3.76
N ILE A 9 12.33 -13.05 -2.59
CA ILE A 9 11.93 -11.97 -1.65
C ILE A 9 13.12 -11.12 -1.22
N ARG A 10 14.15 -11.79 -0.67
CA ARG A 10 15.34 -11.11 -0.16
C ARG A 10 16.03 -10.37 -1.29
N SER A 11 16.06 -10.93 -2.49
CA SER A 11 16.63 -10.28 -3.67
C SER A 11 15.97 -8.93 -3.97
N ARG A 12 14.63 -8.84 -4.01
CA ARG A 12 13.93 -7.59 -4.37
C ARG A 12 14.06 -6.51 -3.31
N THR A 13 13.72 -6.81 -2.06
CA THR A 13 13.75 -5.81 -0.99
C THR A 13 15.16 -5.38 -0.62
N GLN A 14 16.19 -6.19 -0.91
CA GLN A 14 17.60 -5.80 -0.76
C GLN A 14 18.15 -4.94 -1.91
N ARG A 15 17.38 -4.74 -2.98
CA ARG A 15 17.81 -3.83 -4.06
C ARG A 15 18.08 -2.44 -3.49
N ALA A 16 19.12 -1.81 -4.02
CA ALA A 16 19.57 -0.51 -3.55
C ALA A 16 18.49 0.58 -3.64
N ASP A 17 17.59 0.50 -4.63
CA ASP A 17 16.52 1.46 -4.82
C ASP A 17 15.36 1.29 -3.83
N TYR A 18 15.08 0.07 -3.37
CA TYR A 18 14.16 -0.17 -2.24
C TYR A 18 14.78 0.26 -0.92
N GLN A 19 16.03 -0.15 -0.65
CA GLN A 19 16.72 0.22 0.60
C GLN A 19 16.94 1.74 0.74
N ALA A 20 17.02 2.46 -0.39
CA ALA A 20 17.16 3.91 -0.40
C ALA A 20 15.95 4.65 0.19
N THR A 21 14.76 4.05 0.27
CA THR A 21 13.57 4.68 0.87
C THR A 21 13.69 4.84 2.38
N ALA A 22 14.57 4.07 3.01
CA ALA A 22 14.74 3.98 4.46
C ALA A 22 13.44 3.62 5.22
N ASP A 23 12.50 2.91 4.59
CA ASP A 23 11.34 2.35 5.29
C ASP A 23 11.83 1.38 6.40
N PRO A 24 11.45 1.61 7.68
CA PRO A 24 11.80 0.72 8.79
C PRO A 24 11.46 -0.76 8.56
N ALA A 25 10.38 -1.07 7.82
CA ALA A 25 9.99 -2.45 7.57
C ALA A 25 11.04 -3.24 6.76
N LEU A 26 11.84 -2.54 5.93
CA LEU A 26 12.91 -3.11 5.12
C LEU A 26 14.21 -3.33 5.89
N ASN A 27 14.31 -2.84 7.13
CA ASN A 27 15.53 -2.87 7.92
C ASN A 27 15.41 -3.84 9.10
N GLU A 28 16.07 -5.02 9.01
CA GLU A 28 16.10 -5.99 10.11
C GLU A 28 16.71 -5.42 11.41
N ALA A 29 17.51 -4.34 11.35
CA ALA A 29 17.98 -3.68 12.57
C ALA A 29 16.82 -3.04 13.37
N ALA A 30 15.69 -2.72 12.73
CA ALA A 30 14.48 -2.21 13.38
C ALA A 30 13.96 -3.20 14.43
N ASP A 31 14.16 -4.50 14.22
CA ASP A 31 13.78 -5.52 15.21
C ASP A 31 14.50 -5.30 16.56
N ARG A 32 15.67 -4.66 16.55
CA ARG A 32 16.54 -4.49 17.72
C ARG A 32 16.63 -3.06 18.24
N THR A 33 16.49 -2.04 17.39
CA THR A 33 16.63 -0.63 17.82
C THR A 33 15.63 0.29 17.12
N ALA A 34 15.24 1.37 17.80
CA ALA A 34 14.50 2.49 17.21
C ALA A 34 15.45 3.55 16.58
N ASP A 35 16.75 3.44 16.85
CA ASP A 35 17.79 4.34 16.33
C ASP A 35 18.18 3.94 14.90
N ILE A 36 17.28 4.23 13.97
CA ILE A 36 17.49 4.05 12.52
C ILE A 36 17.45 5.43 11.87
N LYS A 37 18.39 5.67 10.94
CA LYS A 37 18.34 6.86 10.08
C LYS A 37 17.09 6.77 9.22
N LEU A 38 16.14 7.69 9.45
CA LEU A 38 15.10 7.99 8.48
C LEU A 38 15.56 9.14 7.58
N LEU A 39 14.99 9.21 6.39
CA LEU A 39 15.15 10.37 5.51
C LEU A 39 14.37 11.56 6.06
N ASP A 40 14.85 12.78 5.80
CA ASP A 40 14.00 13.96 5.93
C ASP A 40 13.10 14.18 4.69
N TYR A 41 12.19 15.14 4.77
CA TYR A 41 11.22 15.43 3.70
C TYR A 41 11.88 15.88 2.38
N GLY A 42 13.01 16.58 2.45
CA GLY A 42 13.78 16.98 1.27
C GLY A 42 14.52 15.81 0.64
N GLU A 43 15.15 14.96 1.45
CA GLU A 43 15.78 13.72 1.01
C GLU A 43 14.76 12.77 0.35
N LEU A 44 13.52 12.73 0.86
CA LEU A 44 12.42 11.97 0.26
C LEU A 44 11.99 12.52 -1.11
N TYR A 45 11.88 13.85 -1.26
CA TYR A 45 11.63 14.49 -2.55
C TYR A 45 12.76 14.22 -3.56
N ASP A 46 14.01 14.40 -3.13
CA ASP A 46 15.18 14.12 -3.96
C ASP A 46 15.24 12.66 -4.41
N LEU A 47 14.76 11.73 -3.57
CA LEU A 47 14.65 10.33 -3.91
C LEU A 47 13.57 10.08 -4.97
N TRP A 48 12.42 10.72 -4.84
CA TRP A 48 11.34 10.65 -5.83
C TRP A 48 11.83 11.07 -7.23
N GLU A 49 12.57 12.17 -7.36
CA GLU A 49 13.15 12.65 -8.63
C GLU A 49 14.06 11.59 -9.31
N ARG A 50 14.79 10.81 -8.51
CA ARG A 50 15.71 9.76 -9.02
C ARG A 50 15.02 8.44 -9.36
N GLN A 51 13.77 8.27 -8.96
CA GLN A 51 13.04 7.00 -9.06
C GLN A 51 11.82 7.09 -10.00
N GLN A 52 11.84 8.00 -10.97
CA GLN A 52 10.75 8.11 -11.94
C GLN A 52 10.62 6.86 -12.82
N TRP A 53 9.37 6.52 -13.14
CA TRP A 53 9.01 5.48 -14.10
C TRP A 53 7.77 5.93 -14.89
N GLN A 54 7.59 5.38 -16.08
CA GLN A 54 6.50 5.75 -16.98
C GLN A 54 5.59 4.56 -17.17
N THR A 55 4.29 4.74 -16.90
CA THR A 55 3.33 3.67 -17.09
C THR A 55 3.39 3.16 -18.52
N GLN A 56 3.52 4.03 -19.52
CA GLN A 56 3.50 3.72 -20.97
C GLN A 56 4.66 2.85 -21.46
N GLU A 57 5.75 2.73 -20.70
CA GLU A 57 6.90 1.90 -21.08
C GLU A 57 6.71 0.43 -20.70
N LEU A 58 5.67 0.11 -19.92
CA LEU A 58 5.33 -1.27 -19.57
C LEU A 58 4.68 -1.99 -20.76
N ASP A 59 5.17 -3.19 -21.05
CA ASP A 59 4.66 -4.13 -22.04
C ASP A 59 3.82 -5.22 -21.37
N PHE A 60 2.52 -5.25 -21.68
CA PHE A 60 1.57 -6.24 -21.15
C PHE A 60 1.21 -7.34 -22.17
N SER A 61 1.96 -7.46 -23.27
CA SER A 61 1.69 -8.48 -24.30
C SER A 61 1.74 -9.90 -23.74
N GLN A 62 2.79 -10.24 -22.98
CA GLN A 62 2.91 -11.53 -22.33
C GLN A 62 1.87 -11.71 -21.22
N ASP A 63 1.57 -10.65 -20.47
CA ASP A 63 0.54 -10.67 -19.41
C ASP A 63 -0.83 -11.05 -19.97
N ARG A 64 -1.17 -10.57 -21.17
CA ARG A 64 -2.39 -10.96 -21.88
C ARG A 64 -2.42 -12.45 -22.19
N GLU A 65 -1.35 -13.00 -22.75
CA GLU A 65 -1.24 -14.42 -23.06
C GLU A 65 -1.32 -15.25 -21.77
N ASP A 66 -0.58 -14.87 -20.74
CA ASP A 66 -0.57 -15.55 -19.45
C ASP A 66 -1.97 -15.58 -18.82
N TRP A 67 -2.67 -14.44 -18.81
CA TRP A 67 -4.01 -14.32 -18.24
C TRP A 67 -5.02 -15.21 -18.95
N HIS A 68 -4.99 -15.29 -20.28
CA HIS A 68 -6.02 -16.05 -21.03
C HIS A 68 -5.67 -17.51 -21.26
N GLU A 69 -4.39 -17.87 -21.31
CA GLU A 69 -3.93 -19.22 -21.71
C GLU A 69 -3.29 -20.02 -20.59
N ARG A 70 -2.68 -19.37 -19.58
CA ARG A 70 -1.90 -20.05 -18.53
C ARG A 70 -2.58 -20.05 -17.17
N ILE A 71 -3.40 -19.04 -16.87
CA ILE A 71 -4.09 -18.92 -15.57
C ILE A 71 -5.51 -19.51 -15.67
N PRO A 72 -5.84 -20.58 -14.92
CA PRO A 72 -7.17 -21.18 -14.91
C PRO A 72 -8.26 -20.18 -14.49
N GLY A 73 -9.50 -20.39 -14.95
CA GLY A 73 -10.63 -19.49 -14.67
C GLY A 73 -10.94 -19.30 -13.18
N GLU A 74 -10.85 -20.37 -12.39
CA GLU A 74 -11.04 -20.31 -10.93
C GLU A 74 -9.97 -19.44 -10.26
N GLU A 75 -8.71 -19.64 -10.67
CA GLU A 75 -7.60 -18.84 -10.14
C GLU A 75 -7.72 -17.37 -10.56
N ARG A 76 -8.15 -17.09 -11.80
CA ARG A 76 -8.44 -15.71 -12.24
C ARG A 76 -9.51 -15.05 -11.36
N PHE A 77 -10.58 -15.77 -11.03
CA PHE A 77 -11.63 -15.27 -10.14
C PHE A 77 -11.09 -14.92 -8.75
N GLN A 78 -10.22 -15.76 -8.19
CA GLN A 78 -9.59 -15.49 -6.89
C GLN A 78 -8.63 -14.29 -6.96
N ARG A 79 -7.79 -14.23 -8.01
CA ARG A 79 -6.86 -13.12 -8.24
C ARG A 79 -7.59 -11.79 -8.46
N LEU A 80 -8.79 -11.80 -9.06
CA LEU A 80 -9.60 -10.60 -9.28
C LEU A 80 -9.88 -9.85 -7.99
N TYR A 81 -10.09 -10.53 -6.86
CA TYR A 81 -10.31 -9.87 -5.58
C TYR A 81 -9.11 -8.99 -5.19
N GLY A 82 -7.91 -9.56 -5.17
CA GLY A 82 -6.69 -8.82 -4.82
C GLY A 82 -6.41 -7.66 -5.79
N LEU A 83 -6.49 -7.91 -7.09
CA LEU A 83 -6.28 -6.87 -8.11
C LEU A 83 -7.31 -5.73 -8.00
N SER A 84 -8.57 -6.08 -7.69
CA SER A 84 -9.64 -5.10 -7.52
C SER A 84 -9.45 -4.23 -6.29
N SER A 85 -9.06 -4.85 -5.17
CA SER A 85 -8.75 -4.15 -3.92
C SER A 85 -7.62 -3.13 -4.10
N PHE A 86 -6.56 -3.48 -4.85
CA PHE A 86 -5.52 -2.50 -5.18
C PHE A 86 -6.05 -1.40 -6.08
N PHE A 87 -6.66 -1.72 -7.22
CA PHE A 87 -7.07 -0.68 -8.17
C PHE A 87 -8.02 0.36 -7.55
N ILE A 88 -8.99 -0.09 -6.75
CA ILE A 88 -9.88 0.83 -6.03
C ILE A 88 -9.14 1.51 -4.87
N GLY A 89 -8.25 0.80 -4.18
CA GLY A 89 -7.37 1.36 -3.16
C GLY A 89 -6.60 2.57 -3.69
N GLU A 90 -5.84 2.41 -4.76
CA GLU A 90 -5.05 3.48 -5.43
C GLU A 90 -5.94 4.69 -5.76
N GLN A 91 -7.15 4.46 -6.27
CA GLN A 91 -8.07 5.55 -6.61
C GLN A 91 -8.57 6.28 -5.37
N LYS A 92 -8.91 5.57 -4.29
CA LYS A 92 -9.38 6.16 -3.04
C LYS A 92 -8.28 6.97 -2.36
N VAL A 93 -7.07 6.42 -2.28
CA VAL A 93 -5.95 7.09 -1.63
C VAL A 93 -5.49 8.33 -2.41
N ALA A 94 -5.62 8.33 -3.75
CA ALA A 94 -5.40 9.52 -4.58
C ALA A 94 -6.38 10.67 -4.25
N GLU A 95 -7.66 10.36 -4.07
CA GLU A 95 -8.69 11.36 -3.76
C GLU A 95 -8.49 11.98 -2.37
N GLU A 96 -8.05 11.17 -1.41
CA GLU A 96 -8.00 11.54 0.00
C GLU A 96 -6.70 12.24 0.43
N LEU A 97 -5.67 12.31 -0.44
CA LEU A 97 -4.42 13.01 -0.15
C LEU A 97 -4.54 14.54 -0.16
N GLY A 98 -5.45 15.11 -0.93
CA GLY A 98 -5.58 16.56 -1.07
C GLY A 98 -5.75 17.28 0.29
N PRO A 99 -6.68 16.84 1.15
CA PRO A 99 -6.85 17.37 2.50
C PRO A 99 -5.62 17.16 3.40
N ILE A 100 -4.96 16.00 3.32
CA ILE A 100 -3.75 15.69 4.11
C ILE A 100 -2.61 16.64 3.72
N MET A 101 -2.36 16.80 2.41
CA MET A 101 -1.39 17.75 1.87
C MET A 101 -1.67 19.17 2.35
N ARG A 102 -2.92 19.62 2.28
CA ARG A 102 -3.29 20.98 2.73
C ARG A 102 -3.03 21.20 4.23
N ALA A 103 -3.27 20.18 5.05
CA ALA A 103 -3.14 20.23 6.50
C ALA A 103 -1.67 20.10 6.99
N ALA A 104 -0.75 19.64 6.15
CA ALA A 104 0.65 19.48 6.53
C ALA A 104 1.26 20.82 7.03
N PRO A 105 1.94 20.83 8.20
CA PRO A 105 2.35 22.07 8.86
C PRO A 105 3.53 22.79 8.21
N THR A 106 4.37 22.08 7.45
CA THR A 106 5.58 22.65 6.82
C THR A 106 5.49 22.59 5.30
N GLU A 107 6.18 23.50 4.62
CA GLU A 107 6.21 23.51 3.15
C GLU A 107 6.96 22.29 2.59
N ASP A 108 8.01 21.81 3.24
CA ASP A 108 8.74 20.61 2.78
C ASP A 108 7.84 19.35 2.80
N GLN A 109 7.00 19.20 3.84
CA GLN A 109 5.99 18.14 3.88
C GLN A 109 4.98 18.26 2.74
N LYS A 110 4.50 19.48 2.44
CA LYS A 110 3.56 19.72 1.34
C LYS A 110 4.18 19.41 -0.01
N VAL A 111 5.41 19.84 -0.24
CA VAL A 111 6.17 19.59 -1.47
C VAL A 111 6.30 18.09 -1.70
N PHE A 112 6.65 17.32 -0.67
CA PHE A 112 6.69 15.87 -0.78
C PHE A 112 5.30 15.25 -1.01
N LEU A 113 4.26 15.67 -0.28
CA LEU A 113 2.91 15.13 -0.49
C LEU A 113 2.36 15.41 -1.90
N CYS A 114 2.81 16.47 -2.58
CA CYS A 114 2.51 16.67 -4.00
C CYS A 114 3.12 15.59 -4.90
N THR A 115 4.29 15.05 -4.57
CA THR A 115 4.88 13.93 -5.33
C THR A 115 4.10 12.65 -5.12
N GLN A 116 3.63 12.41 -3.89
CA GLN A 116 2.77 11.27 -3.58
C GLN A 116 1.45 11.33 -4.37
N ILE A 117 0.78 12.49 -4.45
CA ILE A 117 -0.42 12.66 -5.30
C ILE A 117 -0.14 12.30 -6.77
N ALA A 118 1.05 12.64 -7.27
CA ALA A 118 1.45 12.28 -8.63
C ALA A 118 1.72 10.77 -8.80
N ASP A 119 2.30 10.13 -7.77
CA ASP A 119 2.51 8.69 -7.72
C ASP A 119 1.16 7.94 -7.68
N GLU A 120 0.22 8.32 -6.81
CA GLU A 120 -1.10 7.67 -6.75
C GLU A 120 -1.87 7.80 -8.07
N ALA A 121 -1.83 8.98 -8.71
CA ALA A 121 -2.40 9.17 -10.03
C ALA A 121 -1.74 8.26 -11.08
N ARG A 122 -0.42 8.02 -10.96
CA ARG A 122 0.31 7.08 -11.81
C ARG A 122 -0.12 5.64 -11.53
N HIS A 123 -0.32 5.26 -10.28
CA HIS A 123 -0.76 3.91 -9.88
C HIS A 123 -2.13 3.57 -10.46
N VAL A 124 -3.10 4.50 -10.37
CA VAL A 124 -4.42 4.34 -11.02
C VAL A 124 -4.27 4.11 -12.52
N ARG A 125 -3.38 4.84 -13.21
CA ARG A 125 -3.13 4.66 -14.65
C ARG A 125 -2.41 3.36 -14.98
N PHE A 126 -1.55 2.87 -14.09
CA PHE A 126 -0.93 1.56 -14.23
C PHE A 126 -1.98 0.45 -14.23
N PHE A 127 -2.86 0.41 -13.22
CA PHE A 127 -3.92 -0.58 -13.14
C PHE A 127 -4.93 -0.45 -14.29
N GLU A 128 -5.33 0.77 -14.67
CA GLU A 128 -6.21 0.98 -15.83
C GLU A 128 -5.61 0.37 -17.12
N ARG A 129 -4.31 0.61 -17.37
CA ARG A 129 -3.62 0.02 -18.54
C ARG A 129 -3.59 -1.49 -18.45
N PHE A 130 -3.19 -2.05 -17.31
CA PHE A 130 -3.14 -3.49 -17.10
C PHE A 130 -4.50 -4.13 -17.39
N TYR A 131 -5.58 -3.65 -16.76
CA TYR A 131 -6.93 -4.19 -16.95
C TYR A 131 -7.37 -4.14 -18.41
N ARG A 132 -7.11 -3.02 -19.09
CA ARG A 132 -7.50 -2.82 -20.50
C ARG A 132 -6.69 -3.66 -21.48
N GLU A 133 -5.37 -3.66 -21.37
CA GLU A 133 -4.48 -4.29 -22.36
C GLU A 133 -4.44 -5.82 -22.21
N VAL A 134 -4.48 -6.32 -20.97
CA VAL A 134 -4.62 -7.75 -20.67
C VAL A 134 -6.05 -8.23 -20.94
N GLY A 135 -7.04 -7.34 -20.86
CA GLY A 135 -8.45 -7.70 -21.00
C GLY A 135 -8.94 -8.48 -19.77
N VAL A 136 -8.63 -7.95 -18.58
CA VAL A 136 -9.09 -8.48 -17.29
C VAL A 136 -10.59 -8.23 -17.11
N LEU A 137 -11.06 -7.04 -17.52
CA LEU A 137 -12.46 -6.62 -17.57
C LEU A 137 -12.74 -5.88 -18.89
N GLU A 138 -14.00 -5.88 -19.32
CA GLU A 138 -14.46 -5.11 -20.48
C GLU A 138 -15.19 -3.85 -20.01
N ALA A 139 -14.57 -2.68 -20.18
CA ALA A 139 -15.16 -1.39 -19.82
C ALA A 139 -14.79 -0.29 -20.83
N ASP A 140 -15.72 0.63 -21.12
CA ASP A 140 -15.54 1.70 -22.11
C ASP A 140 -14.63 2.84 -21.60
N GLY A 141 -14.41 2.92 -20.29
CA GLY A 141 -13.54 3.94 -19.69
C GLY A 141 -13.26 3.72 -18.21
N LEU A 142 -12.37 4.56 -17.66
CA LEU A 142 -11.90 4.47 -16.27
C LEU A 142 -13.06 4.45 -15.25
N ALA A 143 -14.06 5.32 -15.42
CA ALA A 143 -15.17 5.41 -14.46
C ALA A 143 -16.00 4.12 -14.40
N GLU A 144 -16.27 3.49 -15.55
CA GLU A 144 -16.98 2.21 -15.60
C GLU A 144 -16.13 1.07 -15.03
N MET A 145 -14.84 1.05 -15.37
CA MET A 145 -13.90 0.06 -14.84
C MET A 145 -13.82 0.12 -13.31
N LEU A 146 -13.76 1.32 -12.72
CA LEU A 146 -13.79 1.51 -11.26
C LEU A 146 -15.11 1.03 -10.66
N ALA A 147 -16.25 1.32 -11.30
CA ALA A 147 -17.56 0.90 -10.83
C ALA A 147 -17.71 -0.64 -10.84
N GLU A 148 -17.28 -1.30 -11.92
CA GLU A 148 -17.31 -2.76 -12.04
C GLU A 148 -16.37 -3.43 -11.02
N THR A 149 -15.14 -2.92 -10.91
CA THR A 149 -14.13 -3.46 -9.99
C THR A 149 -14.58 -3.34 -8.52
N SER A 150 -15.27 -2.26 -8.18
CA SER A 150 -15.79 -2.03 -6.81
C SER A 150 -16.78 -3.10 -6.35
N ALA A 151 -17.46 -3.80 -7.27
CA ALA A 151 -18.41 -4.86 -6.93
C ALA A 151 -17.73 -6.12 -6.33
N HIS A 152 -16.41 -6.25 -6.47
CA HIS A 152 -15.65 -7.37 -5.91
C HIS A 152 -15.20 -7.17 -4.46
N LEU A 153 -15.40 -5.97 -3.90
CA LEU A 153 -14.88 -5.59 -2.58
C LEU A 153 -15.80 -6.05 -1.45
N ASN A 154 -15.23 -6.26 -0.27
CA ASN A 154 -15.99 -6.61 0.93
C ASN A 154 -16.43 -5.36 1.72
N ALA A 155 -17.30 -5.55 2.71
CA ALA A 155 -17.82 -4.44 3.52
C ALA A 155 -16.75 -3.73 4.35
N ASP A 156 -15.74 -4.46 4.83
CA ASP A 156 -14.65 -3.88 5.62
C ASP A 156 -13.75 -2.97 4.78
N PHE A 157 -13.61 -3.23 3.47
CA PHE A 157 -12.94 -2.31 2.55
C PHE A 157 -13.66 -0.97 2.53
N GLY A 158 -14.97 -0.95 2.28
CA GLY A 158 -15.77 0.28 2.30
C GLY A 158 -15.70 1.00 3.64
N ARG A 159 -15.75 0.25 4.75
CA ARG A 159 -15.59 0.81 6.09
C ARG A 159 -14.22 1.47 6.28
N LEU A 160 -13.14 0.85 5.82
CA LEU A 160 -11.78 1.38 5.99
C LEU A 160 -11.57 2.65 5.15
N PHE A 161 -11.90 2.61 3.86
CA PHE A 161 -11.62 3.70 2.93
C PHE A 161 -12.70 4.79 2.97
N ASP A 162 -13.97 4.44 2.76
CA ASP A 162 -15.04 5.44 2.62
C ASP A 162 -15.46 6.02 3.99
N GLU A 163 -15.53 5.19 5.03
CA GLU A 163 -15.98 5.67 6.35
C GLU A 163 -14.83 6.15 7.23
N MET A 164 -13.79 5.34 7.45
CA MET A 164 -12.74 5.66 8.42
C MET A 164 -11.75 6.71 7.90
N LEU A 165 -11.26 6.53 6.67
CA LEU A 165 -10.36 7.50 6.03
C LEU A 165 -11.14 8.74 5.58
N GLY A 166 -12.23 8.56 4.80
CA GLY A 166 -13.05 9.66 4.30
C GLY A 166 -13.55 10.64 5.37
N ARG A 167 -13.97 10.15 6.56
CA ARG A 167 -14.36 11.06 7.66
C ARG A 167 -13.20 11.91 8.20
N ARG A 168 -11.99 11.35 8.26
CA ARG A 168 -10.81 12.05 8.78
C ARG A 168 -10.34 13.13 7.80
N THR A 169 -10.34 12.84 6.51
CA THR A 169 -9.96 13.79 5.46
C THR A 169 -11.04 14.83 5.20
N GLU A 170 -12.33 14.50 5.37
CA GLU A 170 -13.43 15.48 5.38
C GLU A 170 -13.28 16.46 6.55
N ARG A 171 -12.91 15.97 7.75
CA ARG A 171 -12.58 16.83 8.90
C ARG A 171 -11.41 17.76 8.58
N LEU A 172 -10.30 17.23 8.03
CA LEU A 172 -9.14 18.04 7.62
C LEU A 172 -9.48 19.08 6.54
N SER A 173 -10.44 18.77 5.65
CA SER A 173 -10.90 19.73 4.65
C SER A 173 -11.60 20.95 5.27
N ARG A 174 -12.28 20.75 6.40
CA ARG A 174 -12.98 21.81 7.15
C ARG A 174 -12.07 22.52 8.16
N GLU A 175 -11.20 21.76 8.81
CA GLU A 175 -10.34 22.18 9.93
C GLU A 175 -8.88 21.78 9.64
N PRO A 176 -8.22 22.39 8.64
CA PRO A 176 -6.87 21.99 8.21
C PRO A 176 -5.79 22.22 9.27
N GLU A 177 -6.04 23.06 10.27
CA GLU A 177 -5.17 23.28 11.43
C GLU A 177 -5.27 22.20 12.51
N ASP A 178 -6.22 21.26 12.39
CA ASP A 178 -6.40 20.17 13.34
C ASP A 178 -5.30 19.12 13.20
N THR A 179 -4.21 19.33 13.95
CA THR A 179 -3.05 18.44 13.93
C THR A 179 -3.36 17.06 14.49
N GLU A 180 -4.32 16.92 15.41
CA GLU A 180 -4.69 15.59 15.93
C GLU A 180 -5.41 14.80 14.84
N ALA A 181 -6.35 15.42 14.12
CA ALA A 181 -6.97 14.80 12.94
C ALA A 181 -5.95 14.43 11.87
N LEU A 182 -4.91 15.24 11.66
CA LEU A 182 -3.83 14.93 10.73
C LEU A 182 -3.02 13.71 11.18
N VAL A 183 -2.70 13.62 12.47
CA VAL A 183 -2.02 12.44 13.04
C VAL A 183 -2.85 11.18 12.88
N GLU A 184 -4.16 11.25 13.13
CA GLU A 184 -5.08 10.13 12.92
C GLU A 184 -5.16 9.73 11.43
N ALA A 185 -5.27 10.71 10.52
CA ALA A 185 -5.30 10.46 9.08
C ALA A 185 -3.98 9.83 8.57
N VAL A 186 -2.83 10.38 8.95
CA VAL A 186 -1.52 9.84 8.56
C VAL A 186 -1.30 8.44 9.13
N THR A 187 -1.76 8.17 10.35
CA THR A 187 -1.70 6.82 10.94
C THR A 187 -2.52 5.82 10.12
N LEU A 188 -3.78 6.15 9.82
CA LEU A 188 -4.65 5.26 9.06
C LEU A 188 -4.15 5.03 7.64
N TYR A 189 -3.79 6.11 6.95
CA TYR A 189 -3.34 6.06 5.56
C TYR A 189 -1.98 5.35 5.43
N HIS A 190 -0.93 5.88 6.07
CA HIS A 190 0.43 5.44 5.78
C HIS A 190 0.83 4.18 6.58
N MET A 191 0.31 3.98 7.79
CA MET A 191 0.70 2.80 8.60
C MET A 191 -0.21 1.60 8.35
N VAL A 192 -1.51 1.82 8.20
CA VAL A 192 -2.49 0.73 8.04
C VAL A 192 -2.76 0.44 6.56
N ILE A 193 -3.22 1.43 5.78
CA ILE A 193 -3.58 1.20 4.38
C ILE A 193 -2.35 0.89 3.53
N GLU A 194 -1.37 1.78 3.45
CA GLU A 194 -0.16 1.53 2.64
C GLU A 194 0.80 0.56 3.34
N GLY A 195 1.15 0.89 4.59
CA GLY A 195 2.18 0.20 5.36
C GLY A 195 1.85 -1.26 5.65
N MET A 196 0.62 -1.54 6.06
CA MET A 196 0.20 -2.88 6.47
C MET A 196 -0.51 -3.63 5.33
N LEU A 197 -1.49 -3.04 4.66
CA LEU A 197 -2.26 -3.75 3.63
C LEU A 197 -1.56 -3.76 2.27
N ALA A 198 -1.25 -2.58 1.72
CA ALA A 198 -0.73 -2.47 0.35
C ALA A 198 0.63 -3.16 0.19
N LEU A 199 1.62 -2.83 1.04
CA LEU A 199 2.95 -3.43 0.95
C LEU A 199 2.96 -4.94 1.21
N THR A 200 2.05 -5.45 2.06
CA THR A 200 1.88 -6.90 2.28
C THR A 200 1.27 -7.57 1.06
N GLY A 201 0.19 -7.02 0.50
CA GLY A 201 -0.42 -7.57 -0.70
C GLY A 201 0.54 -7.55 -1.90
N GLN A 202 1.26 -6.45 -2.10
CA GLN A 202 2.31 -6.32 -3.10
C GLN A 202 3.40 -7.38 -2.92
N HIS A 203 3.86 -7.60 -1.68
CA HIS A 203 4.87 -8.60 -1.39
C HIS A 203 4.49 -9.98 -1.93
N PHE A 204 3.31 -10.49 -1.52
CA PHE A 204 2.86 -11.83 -1.90
C PHE A 204 2.46 -11.95 -3.37
N ILE A 205 1.75 -10.96 -3.92
CA ILE A 205 1.32 -10.99 -5.33
C ILE A 205 2.52 -10.97 -6.27
N ILE A 206 3.50 -10.09 -6.03
CA ILE A 206 4.69 -10.00 -6.89
C ILE A 206 5.51 -11.28 -6.76
N GLU A 207 5.76 -11.76 -5.54
CA GLU A 207 6.53 -12.99 -5.34
C GLU A 207 5.87 -14.21 -6.01
N PHE A 208 4.55 -14.35 -5.87
CA PHE A 208 3.81 -15.43 -6.49
C PHE A 208 3.99 -15.42 -8.01
N ASN A 209 3.81 -14.25 -8.65
CA ASN A 209 3.96 -14.13 -10.09
C ASN A 209 5.41 -14.32 -10.57
N GLU A 210 6.41 -13.89 -9.79
CA GLU A 210 7.82 -14.19 -10.05
C GLU A 210 8.09 -15.71 -9.98
N ARG A 211 7.51 -16.40 -9.00
CA ARG A 211 7.65 -17.86 -8.82
C ARG A 211 6.98 -18.65 -9.94
N GLU A 212 5.78 -18.26 -10.33
CA GLU A 212 5.02 -18.89 -11.42
C GLU A 212 5.49 -18.44 -12.81
N ASN A 213 6.37 -17.42 -12.87
CA ASN A 213 6.85 -16.80 -14.09
C ASN A 213 5.66 -16.37 -14.99
N THR A 214 4.74 -15.61 -14.39
CA THR A 214 3.53 -15.08 -15.04
C THR A 214 3.42 -13.58 -14.84
N LEU A 215 2.73 -12.90 -15.75
CA LEU A 215 2.42 -11.47 -15.68
C LEU A 215 3.68 -10.58 -15.48
N PRO A 216 4.71 -10.72 -16.33
CA PRO A 216 5.98 -10.02 -16.13
C PRO A 216 5.85 -8.49 -16.20
N GLY A 217 4.99 -7.94 -17.07
CA GLY A 217 4.74 -6.50 -17.15
C GLY A 217 4.05 -5.97 -15.89
N PHE A 218 3.11 -6.74 -15.32
CA PHE A 218 2.48 -6.43 -14.05
C PHE A 218 3.49 -6.48 -12.90
N VAL A 219 4.33 -7.52 -12.84
CA VAL A 219 5.40 -7.65 -11.82
C VAL A 219 6.34 -6.44 -11.86
N GLU A 220 6.74 -5.99 -13.05
CA GLU A 220 7.58 -4.80 -13.21
C GLU A 220 6.87 -3.54 -12.70
N GLY A 221 5.67 -3.27 -13.19
CA GLY A 221 4.92 -2.07 -12.82
C GLY A 221 4.54 -2.04 -11.35
N PHE A 222 4.07 -3.17 -10.80
CA PHE A 222 3.67 -3.27 -9.41
C PHE A 222 4.88 -3.26 -8.45
N GLY A 223 6.05 -3.70 -8.91
CA GLY A 223 7.32 -3.44 -8.22
C GLY A 223 7.65 -1.94 -8.15
N ASN A 224 7.40 -1.18 -9.22
CA ASN A 224 7.59 0.27 -9.17
C ASN A 224 6.61 0.95 -8.21
N VAL A 225 5.32 0.55 -8.23
CA VAL A 225 4.31 0.99 -7.25
C VAL A 225 4.78 0.71 -5.83
N ALA A 226 5.18 -0.53 -5.53
CA ALA A 226 5.63 -0.90 -4.18
C ALA A 226 6.85 -0.09 -3.69
N ARG A 227 7.75 0.29 -4.60
CA ARG A 227 8.88 1.17 -4.25
C ARG A 227 8.40 2.59 -3.92
N ASP A 228 7.39 3.08 -4.63
CA ASP A 228 6.75 4.37 -4.37
C ASP A 228 6.06 4.34 -2.99
N GLU A 229 5.28 3.29 -2.70
CA GLU A 229 4.66 3.04 -1.38
C GLU A 229 5.67 3.06 -0.22
N HIS A 230 6.83 2.44 -0.39
CA HIS A 230 7.86 2.47 0.65
C HIS A 230 8.32 3.91 0.97
N ARG A 231 8.32 4.83 0.00
CA ARG A 231 8.62 6.26 0.27
C ARG A 231 7.47 6.94 0.99
N HIS A 232 6.22 6.64 0.64
CA HIS A 232 5.04 7.19 1.29
C HIS A 232 4.99 6.78 2.77
N VAL A 233 5.23 5.50 3.03
CA VAL A 233 5.29 4.95 4.39
C VAL A 233 6.48 5.51 5.18
N ALA A 234 7.61 5.79 4.53
CA ALA A 234 8.74 6.49 5.15
C ALA A 234 8.34 7.91 5.59
N PHE A 235 7.62 8.67 4.75
CA PHE A 235 7.06 9.96 5.14
C PHE A 235 6.17 9.85 6.38
N GLY A 236 5.22 8.91 6.37
CA GLY A 236 4.34 8.67 7.52
C GLY A 236 5.12 8.33 8.79
N SER A 237 6.16 7.51 8.68
CA SER A 237 7.02 7.13 9.81
C SER A 237 7.76 8.32 10.41
N VAL A 238 8.33 9.20 9.57
CA VAL A 238 9.03 10.42 10.01
C VAL A 238 8.05 11.37 10.69
N PHE A 239 6.93 11.66 10.04
CA PHE A 239 5.90 12.58 10.56
C PHE A 239 5.35 12.10 11.91
N LEU A 240 4.97 10.82 12.02
CA LEU A 240 4.41 10.29 13.26
C LEU A 240 5.44 10.23 14.38
N ARG A 241 6.73 9.97 14.08
CA ARG A 241 7.81 10.03 15.08
C ARG A 241 7.99 11.44 15.64
N GLU A 242 7.98 12.46 14.77
CA GLU A 242 8.06 13.85 15.18
C GLU A 242 6.88 14.22 16.08
N LYS A 243 5.64 13.94 15.64
CA LYS A 243 4.44 14.25 16.41
C LYS A 243 4.36 13.49 17.72
N ALA A 244 4.69 12.21 17.74
CA ALA A 244 4.77 11.44 18.98
C ALA A 244 5.77 12.04 19.97
N SER A 245 6.88 12.61 19.49
CA SER A 245 7.90 13.24 20.34
C SER A 245 7.51 14.64 20.84
N GLU A 246 6.61 15.32 20.14
CA GLU A 246 6.13 16.66 20.49
C GLU A 246 5.16 16.66 21.68
N ASP A 247 4.19 15.74 21.71
CA ASP A 247 3.12 15.71 22.72
C ASP A 247 2.52 14.30 22.87
N GLU A 248 2.32 13.85 24.10
CA GLU A 248 1.70 12.56 24.44
C GLU A 248 0.29 12.40 23.88
N ARG A 249 -0.44 13.50 23.63
CA ARG A 249 -1.77 13.43 22.99
C ARG A 249 -1.71 12.79 21.60
N TYR A 250 -0.62 13.00 20.86
CA TYR A 250 -0.45 12.45 19.52
C TYR A 250 -0.12 10.97 19.57
N LYS A 251 0.66 10.51 20.56
CA LYS A 251 0.84 9.07 20.81
C LYS A 251 -0.49 8.38 21.08
N ALA A 252 -1.32 8.98 21.92
CA ALA A 252 -2.66 8.47 22.20
C ALA A 252 -3.54 8.44 20.94
N ALA A 253 -3.47 9.45 20.08
CA ALA A 253 -4.21 9.48 18.81
C ALA A 253 -3.76 8.37 17.83
N ILE A 254 -2.46 8.12 17.73
CA ILE A 254 -1.91 7.02 16.93
C ILE A 254 -2.43 5.67 17.47
N GLN A 255 -2.32 5.44 18.78
CA GLN A 255 -2.76 4.18 19.41
C GLN A 255 -4.25 3.94 19.21
N ARG A 256 -5.11 4.93 19.48
CA ARG A 256 -6.56 4.80 19.25
C ARG A 256 -6.88 4.50 17.79
N THR A 257 -6.22 5.16 16.85
CA THR A 257 -6.44 4.93 15.42
C THR A 257 -6.06 3.49 15.03
N LEU A 258 -4.94 2.97 15.55
CA LEU A 258 -4.54 1.57 15.32
C LEU A 258 -5.55 0.59 15.95
N GLU A 259 -5.96 0.82 17.19
CA GLU A 259 -6.95 -0.02 17.89
C GLU A 259 -8.28 -0.09 17.13
N GLU A 260 -8.73 1.03 16.55
CA GLU A 260 -9.94 1.10 15.74
C GLU A 260 -9.78 0.43 14.36
N ALA A 261 -8.63 0.63 13.70
CA ALA A 261 -8.45 0.28 12.30
C ALA A 261 -7.98 -1.15 12.07
N LEU A 262 -7.15 -1.70 12.95
CA LEU A 262 -6.55 -3.03 12.74
C LEU A 262 -7.58 -4.16 12.59
N PRO A 263 -8.67 -4.22 13.37
CA PRO A 263 -9.70 -5.24 13.17
C PRO A 263 -10.42 -5.11 11.82
N VAL A 264 -10.62 -3.89 11.34
CA VAL A 264 -11.26 -3.64 10.03
C VAL A 264 -10.29 -4.00 8.90
N ALA A 265 -9.02 -3.60 9.03
CA ALA A 265 -7.97 -3.96 8.09
C ALA A 265 -7.77 -5.49 7.97
N ASP A 266 -7.87 -6.22 9.08
CA ASP A 266 -7.86 -7.69 9.04
C ASP A 266 -9.04 -8.26 8.24
N GLY A 267 -10.23 -7.66 8.40
CA GLY A 267 -11.42 -7.99 7.60
C GLY A 267 -11.23 -7.74 6.10
N VAL A 268 -10.44 -6.74 5.70
CA VAL A 268 -10.08 -6.48 4.29
C VAL A 268 -9.25 -7.62 3.69
N LEU A 269 -8.55 -8.42 4.49
CA LEU A 269 -7.79 -9.58 3.98
C LEU A 269 -8.67 -10.79 3.65
N LEU A 270 -9.95 -10.76 4.02
CA LEU A 270 -10.89 -11.85 3.82
C LEU A 270 -11.70 -11.66 2.52
N PRO A 271 -11.48 -12.49 1.48
CA PRO A 271 -12.28 -12.44 0.27
C PRO A 271 -13.76 -12.72 0.56
N PRO A 272 -14.71 -12.07 -0.14
CA PRO A 272 -16.15 -12.28 0.09
C PRO A 272 -16.62 -13.73 -0.05
N TRP A 273 -15.91 -14.58 -0.80
CA TRP A 273 -16.25 -15.98 -1.01
C TRP A 273 -15.72 -16.90 0.09
N ALA A 274 -14.84 -16.42 0.99
CA ALA A 274 -14.24 -17.20 2.07
C ALA A 274 -15.16 -17.36 3.29
N GLU A 275 -16.49 -17.29 3.11
CA GLU A 275 -17.49 -17.43 4.18
C GLU A 275 -17.44 -18.83 4.82
N GLY A 276 -16.61 -19.01 5.85
CA GLY A 276 -16.57 -20.28 6.60
C GLY A 276 -15.29 -20.58 7.39
N GLY A 277 -14.20 -19.81 7.22
CA GLY A 277 -12.99 -19.95 8.04
C GLY A 277 -11.72 -19.47 7.34
N ASP A 278 -10.60 -19.56 8.07
CA ASP A 278 -9.27 -19.08 7.64
C ASP A 278 -8.52 -20.10 6.73
N ASP A 279 -9.20 -21.18 6.29
CA ASP A 279 -8.62 -22.27 5.52
C ASP A 279 -8.77 -22.01 4.01
N PHE A 280 -8.17 -20.91 3.54
CA PHE A 280 -8.01 -20.61 2.13
C PHE A 280 -6.59 -20.12 1.85
N GLU A 281 -6.15 -20.33 0.60
CA GLU A 281 -4.91 -19.75 0.10
C GLU A 281 -5.24 -18.69 -0.95
N LEU A 282 -4.57 -17.56 -0.88
CA LEU A 282 -4.61 -16.51 -1.90
C LEU A 282 -3.19 -16.26 -2.39
N PHE A 283 -2.97 -16.35 -3.71
CA PHE A 283 -1.63 -16.32 -4.30
C PHE A 283 -0.67 -17.36 -3.69
N GLY A 284 -1.20 -18.52 -3.27
CA GLY A 284 -0.42 -19.62 -2.68
C GLY A 284 0.13 -19.33 -1.28
N TYR A 285 -0.50 -18.42 -0.54
CA TYR A 285 -0.20 -18.12 0.86
C TYR A 285 -1.44 -18.24 1.71
N SER A 286 -1.27 -18.72 2.93
CA SER A 286 -2.32 -18.75 3.94
C SER A 286 -2.59 -17.34 4.50
N LEU A 287 -3.78 -17.17 5.07
CA LEU A 287 -4.14 -15.93 5.77
C LEU A 287 -3.21 -15.66 6.97
N ASP A 288 -2.81 -16.71 7.69
CA ASP A 288 -1.91 -16.59 8.85
C ASP A 288 -0.52 -16.11 8.46
N GLU A 289 0.05 -16.61 7.36
CA GLU A 289 1.32 -16.09 6.81
C GLU A 289 1.20 -14.60 6.45
N THR A 290 0.07 -14.23 5.83
CA THR A 290 -0.21 -12.85 5.45
C THR A 290 -0.29 -11.93 6.67
N ARG A 291 -1.05 -12.34 7.70
CA ARG A 291 -1.18 -11.63 8.98
C ARG A 291 0.15 -11.49 9.71
N GLN A 292 0.94 -12.56 9.76
CA GLN A 292 2.23 -12.54 10.46
C GLN A 292 3.23 -11.58 9.79
N PHE A 293 3.27 -11.58 8.45
CA PHE A 293 4.11 -10.64 7.70
C PHE A 293 3.67 -9.19 7.95
N ALA A 294 2.38 -8.91 7.81
CA ALA A 294 1.80 -7.59 8.02
C ALA A 294 2.09 -7.05 9.42
N ALA A 295 1.88 -7.88 10.46
CA ALA A 295 2.17 -7.53 11.85
C ALA A 295 3.65 -7.22 12.08
N THR A 296 4.56 -8.01 11.50
CA THR A 296 6.01 -7.80 11.61
C THR A 296 6.42 -6.44 11.02
N CYS A 297 5.96 -6.14 9.80
CA CYS A 297 6.24 -4.88 9.13
C CYS A 297 5.70 -3.67 9.90
N LEU A 298 4.45 -3.77 10.40
CA LEU A 298 3.85 -2.72 11.21
C LEU A 298 4.63 -2.49 12.52
N MET A 299 4.98 -3.54 13.25
CA MET A 299 5.74 -3.44 14.50
C MET A 299 7.08 -2.71 14.32
N ARG A 300 7.81 -3.01 13.23
CA ARG A 300 9.08 -2.33 12.93
C ARG A 300 8.90 -0.81 12.80
N ARG A 301 7.82 -0.37 12.15
CA ARG A 301 7.51 1.06 11.98
C ARG A 301 7.07 1.71 13.28
N LEU A 302 6.16 1.07 14.03
CA LEU A 302 5.69 1.57 15.33
C LEU A 302 6.83 1.75 16.34
N LYS A 303 7.81 0.84 16.32
CA LYS A 303 8.99 0.96 17.18
C LYS A 303 9.83 2.19 16.86
N VAL A 304 10.05 2.50 15.58
CA VAL A 304 10.77 3.71 15.16
C VAL A 304 9.97 4.98 15.47
N ILE A 305 8.64 4.91 15.44
CA ILE A 305 7.74 6.01 15.85
C ILE A 305 7.77 6.25 17.39
N GLY A 306 8.30 5.29 18.17
CA GLY A 306 8.39 5.38 19.63
C GLY A 306 7.20 4.77 20.38
N LEU A 307 6.51 3.81 19.74
CA LEU A 307 5.33 3.11 20.26
C LEU A 307 5.55 1.59 20.46
N GLY A 308 6.78 1.10 20.28
CA GLY A 308 7.15 -0.32 20.40
C GLY A 308 8.11 -0.62 21.54
#